data_AF-A0AAD9J835-F1
#
_entry.id   AF-A0AAD9J835-F1
#
_cell.length_a   1.000
_cell.length_b   1.000
_cell.length_c   1.000
_cell.angle_alpha   90.00
_cell.angle_beta   90.00
_cell.angle_gamma   90.00
#
_symmetry.space_group_name_H-M   'P 1'
#
loop_
_entity.id
_entity.type
_entity.pdbx_description
1 polymer ?
#
loop_
_entity_poly.entity_id
_entity_poly.type
_entity_poly.pdbx_seq_one_letter_code
_entity_poly.pdbx_strand_id
1 'polypeptide(L)'
;MTEHKAGIVSNLKKDQPALFGVHCFAHRLELACRDVVKSHPSYQELDKFLLDLYLFYHNSNLNRANLKEACLAAGSKVLLPTHVGGTRWLPHTLHALNNLWQIYPALVLHTSQVKQKGQSKEKLTCKSFVVFAHFVWDVVVQLAKLSLSLQSRTCSVADRLQATISVLKLDTEQPSPKLQRVFGQNELCGVKLKENVRRLADKRDDMAGVTDKLVKHLDTRFDVDDSIVAATIIANLSSWPDTL
;
A
#
# COMPACT_ATOMS: atom_id res chain seq x y z
N MET A 1 1.83 9.68 16.31
CA MET A 1 1.71 10.30 17.64
C MET A 1 2.22 9.31 18.67
N THR A 2 3.50 9.41 18.97
CA THR A 2 4.11 8.82 20.17
C THR A 2 4.90 9.95 20.77
N GLU A 3 4.36 10.60 21.80
CA GLU A 3 5.13 11.30 22.84
C GLU A 3 4.17 11.89 23.89
N HIS A 4 4.49 11.62 25.16
CA HIS A 4 3.99 12.25 26.41
C HIS A 4 2.72 11.77 27.14
N LYS A 5 2.04 10.69 26.76
CA LYS A 5 1.09 10.02 27.69
C LYS A 5 1.42 8.54 27.79
N ALA A 6 1.67 8.04 29.00
CA ALA A 6 1.84 6.62 29.25
C ALA A 6 0.67 5.84 28.62
N GLY A 7 0.98 4.81 27.83
CA GLY A 7 -0.03 4.02 27.13
C GLY A 7 -1.01 3.36 28.10
N ILE A 8 -2.21 3.00 27.62
CA ILE A 8 -3.27 2.41 28.46
C ILE A 8 -2.75 1.19 29.23
N VAL A 9 -1.98 0.30 28.57
CA VAL A 9 -1.35 -0.86 29.23
C VAL A 9 -0.41 -0.43 30.36
N SER A 10 0.42 0.59 30.15
CA SER A 10 1.34 1.11 31.16
C SER A 10 0.61 1.72 32.36
N ASN A 11 -0.56 2.33 32.15
CA ASN A 11 -1.37 2.86 33.25
C ASN A 11 -2.07 1.73 34.01
N LEU A 12 -2.69 0.77 33.32
CA LEU A 12 -3.33 -0.38 33.95
C LEU A 12 -2.36 -1.25 34.74
N LYS A 13 -1.10 -1.34 34.30
CA LYS A 13 -0.04 -2.03 35.05
C LYS A 13 0.29 -1.41 36.41
N LYS A 14 -0.03 -0.13 36.63
CA LYS A 14 0.15 0.50 37.94
C LYS A 14 -0.83 -0.07 38.97
N ASP A 15 -2.04 -0.41 38.53
CA ASP A 15 -3.09 -0.95 39.38
C ASP A 15 -3.04 -2.49 39.44
N GLN A 16 -2.66 -3.14 38.34
CA GLN A 16 -2.52 -4.59 38.23
C GLN A 16 -1.16 -4.96 37.60
N PRO A 17 -0.11 -5.21 38.40
CA PRO A 17 1.22 -5.55 37.90
C PRO A 17 1.27 -6.82 37.05
N ALA A 18 0.36 -7.77 37.28
CA ALA A 18 0.27 -9.03 36.53
C ALA A 18 -0.40 -8.89 35.15
N LEU A 19 -0.86 -7.70 34.76
CA LEU A 19 -1.52 -7.49 33.47
C LEU A 19 -0.53 -7.61 32.30
N PHE A 20 -0.88 -8.45 31.33
CA PHE A 20 -0.15 -8.57 30.06
C PHE A 20 -0.93 -7.86 28.95
N GLY A 21 -0.30 -6.87 28.32
CA GLY A 21 -0.86 -6.17 27.18
C GLY A 21 -0.47 -6.86 25.88
N VAL A 22 -1.46 -7.39 25.15
CA VAL A 22 -1.25 -7.89 23.79
C VAL A 22 -1.70 -6.81 22.81
N HIS A 23 -0.78 -6.34 21.98
CA HIS A 23 -1.08 -5.38 20.92
C HIS A 23 -1.60 -6.08 19.68
N CYS A 24 -2.57 -5.49 18.99
CA CYS A 24 -3.11 -6.03 17.73
C CYS A 24 -2.01 -6.11 16.66
N PHE A 25 -1.74 -7.32 16.16
CA PHE A 25 -0.73 -7.56 15.13
C PHE A 25 -1.01 -6.80 13.83
N ALA A 26 -2.27 -6.72 13.40
CA ALA A 26 -2.66 -5.94 12.23
C ALA A 26 -2.34 -4.45 12.41
N HIS A 27 -2.56 -3.90 13.60
CA HIS A 27 -2.19 -2.51 13.89
C HIS A 27 -0.66 -2.32 13.96
N ARG A 28 0.07 -3.28 14.56
CA ARG A 28 1.55 -3.25 14.57
C ARG A 28 2.12 -3.29 13.15
N LEU A 29 1.53 -4.10 12.27
CA LEU A 29 1.88 -4.17 10.85
C LEU A 29 1.70 -2.81 10.17
N GLU A 30 0.52 -2.19 10.34
CA GLU A 30 0.23 -0.89 9.75
C GLU A 30 1.22 0.18 10.20
N LEU A 31 1.54 0.24 11.50
CA LEU A 31 2.54 1.17 12.02
C LEU A 31 3.92 0.92 11.42
N ALA A 32 4.37 -0.34 11.39
CA ALA A 32 5.69 -0.72 10.86
C ALA A 32 5.85 -0.33 9.39
N CYS A 33 4.84 -0.62 8.57
CA CYS A 33 4.91 -0.35 7.13
C CYS A 33 4.76 1.13 6.82
N ARG A 34 3.84 1.81 7.52
CA ARG A 34 3.58 3.24 7.32
C ARG A 34 4.83 4.06 7.59
N ASP A 35 5.57 3.78 8.66
CA ASP A 35 6.72 4.59 9.03
C ASP A 35 7.85 4.50 7.98
N VAL A 36 8.08 3.31 7.41
CA VAL A 36 9.04 3.11 6.31
C VAL A 36 8.57 3.82 5.04
N VAL A 37 7.33 3.54 4.62
CA VAL A 37 6.80 4.01 3.34
C VAL A 37 6.63 5.53 3.34
N LYS A 38 6.11 6.13 4.42
CA LYS A 38 5.92 7.58 4.52
C LYS A 38 7.23 8.37 4.63
N SER A 39 8.34 7.74 5.02
CA SER A 39 9.65 8.39 5.04
C SER A 39 10.25 8.57 3.65
N HIS A 40 9.77 7.82 2.65
CA HIS A 40 10.35 7.83 1.31
C HIS A 40 9.81 9.00 0.45
N PRO A 41 10.67 9.83 -0.16
CA PRO A 41 10.24 11.03 -0.89
C PRO A 41 9.25 10.74 -2.04
N SER A 42 9.48 9.67 -2.80
CA SER A 42 8.58 9.29 -3.90
C SER A 42 7.20 8.87 -3.41
N TYR A 43 7.12 8.30 -2.21
CA TYR A 43 5.84 7.98 -1.61
C TYR A 43 5.14 9.24 -1.10
N GLN A 44 5.86 10.18 -0.50
CA GLN A 44 5.27 11.47 -0.09
C GLN A 44 4.66 12.22 -1.28
N GLU A 45 5.32 12.15 -2.44
CA GLU A 45 4.78 12.68 -3.68
C GLU A 45 3.49 11.95 -4.12
N LEU A 46 3.49 10.61 -4.06
CA LEU A 46 2.31 9.81 -4.36
C LEU A 46 1.14 10.06 -3.39
N ASP A 47 1.41 10.11 -2.08
CA ASP A 47 0.43 10.34 -1.01
C ASP A 47 -0.23 11.70 -1.21
N LYS A 48 0.58 12.74 -1.47
CA LYS A 48 0.09 14.08 -1.80
C LYS A 48 -0.74 14.07 -3.08
N PHE A 49 -0.27 13.42 -4.15
CA PHE A 49 -1.02 13.33 -5.39
C PHE A 49 -2.39 12.66 -5.20
N LEU A 50 -2.46 11.55 -4.48
CA LEU A 50 -3.72 10.85 -4.20
C LEU A 50 -4.67 11.71 -3.36
N LEU A 51 -4.14 12.44 -2.37
CA LEU A 51 -4.93 13.38 -1.57
C LEU A 51 -5.45 14.55 -2.40
N ASP A 52 -4.60 15.18 -3.22
CA ASP A 52 -4.97 16.29 -4.10
C ASP A 52 -6.04 15.84 -5.10
N LEU A 53 -5.90 14.64 -5.66
CA LEU A 53 -6.87 14.03 -6.56
C LEU A 53 -8.21 13.81 -5.85
N TYR A 54 -8.19 13.24 -4.64
CA TYR A 54 -9.39 13.08 -3.82
C TYR A 54 -10.09 14.42 -3.57
N LEU A 55 -9.35 15.43 -3.08
CA LEU A 55 -9.91 16.75 -2.77
C LEU A 55 -10.49 17.44 -4.01
N PHE A 56 -9.81 17.32 -5.16
CA PHE A 56 -10.26 17.92 -6.42
C PHE A 56 -11.64 17.43 -6.88
N TYR A 57 -11.93 16.15 -6.68
CA TYR A 57 -13.25 15.58 -6.98
C TYR A 57 -14.21 15.69 -5.80
N HIS A 58 -13.78 15.46 -4.58
CA HIS A 58 -14.64 15.54 -3.40
C HIS A 58 -15.28 16.92 -3.23
N ASN A 59 -14.52 17.99 -3.48
CA ASN A 59 -14.96 19.36 -3.25
C ASN A 59 -15.76 19.98 -4.40
N SER A 60 -15.95 19.28 -5.53
CA SER A 60 -16.62 19.83 -6.70
C SER A 60 -17.57 18.82 -7.35
N ASN A 61 -18.88 19.07 -7.20
CA ASN A 61 -19.92 18.26 -7.85
C ASN A 61 -19.80 18.26 -9.37
N LEU A 62 -19.39 19.39 -9.96
CA LEU A 62 -19.14 19.49 -11.40
C LEU A 62 -17.98 18.59 -11.84
N ASN A 63 -16.85 18.60 -11.13
CA ASN A 63 -15.72 17.73 -11.46
C ASN A 63 -16.07 16.26 -11.31
N ARG A 64 -16.92 15.90 -10.32
CA ARG A 64 -17.41 14.53 -10.15
C ARG A 64 -18.29 14.12 -11.33
N ALA A 65 -19.23 14.97 -11.73
CA ALA A 65 -20.09 14.69 -12.88
C ALA A 65 -19.24 14.51 -14.15
N ASN A 66 -18.31 15.42 -14.42
CA ASN A 66 -17.42 15.34 -15.58
C ASN A 66 -16.51 14.11 -15.54
N LEU A 67 -16.04 13.68 -14.37
CA LEU A 67 -15.28 12.43 -14.24
C LEU A 67 -16.15 11.22 -14.57
N LYS A 68 -17.42 11.20 -14.16
CA LYS A 68 -18.34 10.11 -14.52
C LYS A 68 -18.52 10.04 -16.04
N GLU A 69 -18.75 11.18 -16.69
CA GLU A 69 -18.82 11.26 -18.15
C GLU A 69 -17.52 10.79 -18.82
N ALA A 70 -16.37 11.19 -18.28
CA ALA A 70 -15.07 10.72 -18.76
C ALA A 70 -14.89 9.19 -18.56
N CYS A 71 -15.43 8.61 -17.49
CA CYS A 71 -15.43 7.15 -17.29
C CYS A 71 -16.25 6.44 -18.35
N LEU A 72 -17.45 6.96 -18.64
CA LEU A 72 -18.32 6.42 -19.70
C LEU A 72 -17.64 6.52 -21.07
N ALA A 73 -17.07 7.67 -21.40
CA ALA A 73 -16.35 7.90 -22.66
C ALA A 73 -15.11 7.00 -22.81
N ALA A 74 -14.42 6.69 -21.70
CA ALA A 74 -13.25 5.81 -21.69
C ALA A 74 -13.60 4.32 -21.53
N GLY A 75 -14.87 3.94 -21.51
CA GLY A 75 -15.30 2.55 -21.28
C GLY A 75 -14.84 1.96 -19.93
N SER A 76 -14.60 2.81 -18.93
CA SER A 76 -14.12 2.43 -17.60
C SER A 76 -15.28 2.33 -16.60
N LYS A 77 -15.07 1.62 -15.48
CA LYS A 77 -16.05 1.63 -14.39
C LYS A 77 -16.23 3.04 -13.84
N VAL A 78 -17.44 3.39 -13.45
CA VAL A 78 -17.72 4.70 -12.84
C VAL A 78 -17.34 4.67 -11.35
N LEU A 79 -16.11 5.10 -11.04
CA LEU A 79 -15.57 5.19 -9.68
C LEU A 79 -15.08 6.61 -9.38
N LEU A 80 -14.82 6.90 -8.11
CA LEU A 80 -14.26 8.17 -7.67
C LEU A 80 -12.94 7.93 -6.91
N PRO A 81 -11.96 8.85 -7.02
CA PRO A 81 -10.82 8.86 -6.12
C PRO A 81 -11.25 8.95 -4.66
N THR A 82 -10.55 8.25 -3.78
CA THR A 82 -10.86 8.15 -2.35
C THR A 82 -9.71 8.62 -1.49
N HIS A 83 -10.02 9.01 -0.27
CA HIS A 83 -9.04 9.48 0.70
C HIS A 83 -8.01 8.40 1.09
N VAL A 84 -6.75 8.79 1.26
CA VAL A 84 -5.60 7.90 1.58
C VAL A 84 -5.13 7.97 3.05
N GLY A 85 -5.81 8.75 3.89
CA GLY A 85 -5.41 8.98 5.29
C GLY A 85 -6.28 8.28 6.33
N GLY A 86 -5.98 8.58 7.60
CA GLY A 86 -6.69 8.07 8.78
C GLY A 86 -5.90 7.01 9.55
N THR A 87 -6.53 6.48 10.60
CA THR A 87 -5.93 5.46 11.49
C THR A 87 -5.65 4.14 10.76
N ARG A 88 -6.44 3.83 9.72
CA ARG A 88 -6.35 2.62 8.89
C ARG A 88 -5.68 2.92 7.55
N TRP A 89 -4.44 3.38 7.58
CA TRP A 89 -3.71 3.83 6.39
C TRP A 89 -3.70 2.76 5.27
N LEU A 90 -3.37 1.52 5.61
CA LEU A 90 -3.16 0.44 4.64
C LEU A 90 -4.39 0.15 3.77
N PRO A 91 -5.59 -0.13 4.31
CA PRO A 91 -6.77 -0.36 3.48
C PRO A 91 -7.22 0.89 2.72
N HIS A 92 -7.03 2.10 3.26
CA HIS A 92 -7.36 3.33 2.55
C HIS A 92 -6.45 3.57 1.34
N THR A 93 -5.15 3.37 1.49
CA THR A 93 -4.18 3.44 0.38
C THR A 93 -4.46 2.38 -0.68
N LEU A 94 -4.76 1.14 -0.27
CA LEU A 94 -5.12 0.08 -1.22
C LEU A 94 -6.37 0.45 -2.03
N HIS A 95 -7.40 0.94 -1.37
CA HIS A 95 -8.65 1.31 -2.03
C HIS A 95 -8.46 2.49 -3.00
N ALA A 96 -7.69 3.50 -2.59
CA ALA A 96 -7.38 4.64 -3.46
C ALA A 96 -6.61 4.24 -4.71
N LEU A 97 -5.60 3.37 -4.58
CA LEU A 97 -4.83 2.84 -5.72
C LEU A 97 -5.70 1.95 -6.62
N ASN A 98 -6.54 1.09 -6.03
CA ASN A 98 -7.49 0.27 -6.80
C ASN A 98 -8.46 1.12 -7.63
N ASN A 99 -8.97 2.23 -7.07
CA ASN A 99 -9.84 3.13 -7.82
C ASN A 99 -9.03 3.86 -8.89
N LEU A 100 -7.87 4.44 -8.54
CA LEU A 100 -6.98 5.15 -9.47
C LEU A 100 -6.75 4.35 -10.75
N TRP A 101 -6.35 3.08 -10.63
CA TRP A 101 -6.01 2.25 -11.78
C TRP A 101 -7.22 1.75 -12.56
N GLN A 102 -8.38 1.56 -11.92
CA GLN A 102 -9.62 1.18 -12.61
C GLN A 102 -10.21 2.31 -13.46
N ILE A 103 -9.92 3.58 -13.11
CA ILE A 103 -10.38 4.76 -13.86
C ILE A 103 -9.23 5.57 -14.47
N TYR A 104 -8.04 4.99 -14.57
CA TYR A 104 -6.84 5.67 -15.07
C TYR A 104 -7.04 6.38 -16.41
N PRO A 105 -7.58 5.75 -17.48
CA PRO A 105 -7.77 6.46 -18.75
C PRO A 105 -8.79 7.60 -18.64
N ALA A 106 -9.84 7.44 -17.83
CA ALA A 106 -10.83 8.49 -17.56
C ALA A 106 -10.22 9.68 -16.80
N LEU A 107 -9.34 9.41 -15.83
CA LEU A 107 -8.62 10.44 -15.10
C LEU A 107 -7.70 11.24 -16.01
N VAL A 108 -6.95 10.58 -16.90
CA VAL A 108 -6.09 11.25 -17.88
C VAL A 108 -6.93 12.08 -18.87
N LEU A 109 -8.06 11.55 -19.33
CA LEU A 109 -8.99 12.25 -20.22
C LEU A 109 -9.52 13.53 -19.56
N HIS A 110 -10.11 13.42 -18.37
CA HIS A 110 -10.69 14.58 -17.68
C HIS A 110 -9.62 15.59 -17.26
N THR A 111 -8.50 15.16 -16.67
CA THR A 111 -7.41 16.08 -16.27
C THR A 111 -6.73 16.75 -17.46
N SER A 112 -6.91 16.25 -18.69
CA SER A 112 -6.48 16.93 -19.91
C SER A 112 -7.40 18.07 -20.34
N GLN A 113 -8.67 18.05 -19.92
CA GLN A 113 -9.68 19.03 -20.29
C GLN A 113 -9.78 20.16 -19.26
N VAL A 114 -9.46 19.88 -17.99
CA VAL A 114 -9.51 20.87 -16.92
C VAL A 114 -8.29 21.80 -17.00
N LYS A 115 -8.52 23.12 -17.00
CA LYS A 115 -7.47 24.17 -17.00
C LYS A 115 -6.66 24.28 -15.70
N GLN A 116 -6.90 23.42 -14.70
CA GLN A 116 -6.06 23.42 -13.50
C GLN A 116 -4.63 23.07 -13.92
N LYS A 117 -3.68 23.86 -13.41
CA LYS A 117 -2.23 23.76 -13.68
C LYS A 117 -1.85 22.29 -13.83
N GLY A 118 -1.30 21.91 -14.98
CA GLY A 118 -1.18 20.55 -15.52
C GLY A 118 -0.50 19.46 -14.67
N GLN A 119 -0.30 19.67 -13.37
CA GLN A 119 0.34 18.75 -12.43
C GLN A 119 -0.33 17.38 -12.41
N SER A 120 -1.67 17.28 -12.39
CA SER A 120 -2.33 15.97 -12.31
C SER A 120 -2.11 15.12 -13.56
N LYS A 121 -2.27 15.71 -14.75
CA LYS A 121 -1.99 15.05 -16.03
C LYS A 121 -0.51 14.72 -16.17
N GLU A 122 0.37 15.67 -15.84
CA GLU A 122 1.81 15.48 -15.92
C GLU A 122 2.27 14.32 -15.05
N LYS A 123 1.75 14.18 -13.83
CA LYS A 123 2.04 13.02 -12.97
C LYS A 123 1.47 11.73 -13.53
N LEU A 124 0.21 11.71 -13.96
CA LEU A 124 -0.43 10.52 -14.54
C LEU A 124 0.24 10.04 -15.82
N THR A 125 0.90 10.93 -16.57
CA THR A 125 1.63 10.59 -17.80
C THR A 125 3.14 10.44 -17.58
N CYS A 126 3.66 10.65 -16.36
CA CYS A 126 5.07 10.50 -16.06
C CYS A 126 5.40 9.02 -15.77
N LYS A 127 6.20 8.38 -16.63
CA LYS A 127 6.49 6.94 -16.52
C LYS A 127 7.09 6.57 -15.16
N SER A 128 8.05 7.34 -14.64
CA SER A 128 8.67 7.07 -13.34
C SER A 128 7.69 7.17 -12.17
N PHE A 129 6.70 8.07 -12.25
CA PHE A 129 5.65 8.17 -11.23
C PHE A 129 4.70 6.98 -11.29
N VAL A 130 4.25 6.62 -12.50
CA VAL A 130 3.31 5.49 -12.73
C VAL A 130 3.94 4.16 -12.30
N VAL A 131 5.22 3.94 -12.62
CA VAL A 131 6.01 2.78 -12.18
C VAL A 131 6.04 2.70 -10.65
N PHE A 132 6.41 3.80 -9.98
CA PHE A 132 6.50 3.81 -8.51
C PHE A 132 5.12 3.57 -7.86
N ALA A 133 4.07 4.16 -8.40
CA ALA A 133 2.72 3.98 -7.89
C ALA A 133 2.20 2.53 -8.08
N HIS A 134 2.61 1.84 -9.15
CA HIS A 134 2.34 0.40 -9.31
C HIS A 134 3.14 -0.45 -8.32
N PHE A 135 4.40 -0.11 -8.07
CA PHE A 135 5.19 -0.77 -7.03
C PHE A 135 4.56 -0.65 -5.64
N VAL A 136 4.15 0.57 -5.25
CA VAL A 136 3.45 0.78 -3.97
C VAL A 136 2.14 -0.02 -3.94
N TRP A 137 1.44 -0.13 -5.07
CA TRP A 137 0.23 -0.94 -5.16
C TRP A 137 0.51 -2.42 -4.90
N ASP A 138 1.55 -2.99 -5.50
CA ASP A 138 1.95 -4.39 -5.29
C ASP A 138 2.32 -4.63 -3.81
N VAL A 139 3.16 -3.77 -3.22
CA VAL A 139 3.53 -3.84 -1.80
C VAL A 139 2.29 -3.79 -0.90
N VAL A 140 1.42 -2.79 -1.09
CA VAL A 140 0.22 -2.60 -0.26
C VAL A 140 -0.77 -3.77 -0.39
N VAL A 141 -0.84 -4.41 -1.56
CA VAL A 141 -1.64 -5.63 -1.74
C VAL A 141 -1.13 -6.77 -0.86
N GLN A 142 0.19 -7.03 -0.84
CA GLN A 142 0.74 -8.10 0.00
C GLN A 142 0.56 -7.79 1.50
N LEU A 143 0.81 -6.55 1.89
CA LEU A 143 0.62 -6.10 3.26
C LEU A 143 -0.86 -6.20 3.70
N ALA A 144 -1.81 -5.89 2.82
CA ALA A 144 -3.23 -6.02 3.13
C ALA A 144 -3.66 -7.48 3.32
N LYS A 145 -3.14 -8.41 2.50
CA LYS A 145 -3.36 -9.86 2.70
C LYS A 145 -2.81 -10.33 4.04
N LEU A 146 -1.61 -9.88 4.41
CA LEU A 146 -1.02 -10.18 5.71
C LEU A 146 -1.90 -9.59 6.83
N SER A 147 -2.32 -8.32 6.73
CA SER A 147 -3.18 -7.67 7.72
C SER A 147 -4.49 -8.45 7.96
N LEU A 148 -5.13 -8.93 6.89
CA LEU A 148 -6.33 -9.76 6.98
C LEU A 148 -6.03 -11.14 7.58
N SER A 149 -4.91 -11.75 7.20
CA SER A 149 -4.48 -13.04 7.76
C SER A 149 -4.23 -12.91 9.26
N LEU A 150 -3.57 -11.85 9.72
CA LEU A 150 -3.33 -11.56 11.15
C LEU A 150 -4.61 -11.27 11.96
N GLN A 151 -5.75 -11.05 11.29
CA GLN A 151 -7.06 -10.94 11.93
C GLN A 151 -7.78 -12.28 12.00
N SER A 152 -7.30 -13.30 11.28
CA SER A 152 -7.81 -14.67 11.37
C SER A 152 -7.43 -15.32 12.68
N ARG A 153 -8.31 -16.20 13.19
CA ARG A 153 -8.07 -17.02 14.38
C ARG A 153 -7.36 -18.34 14.09
N THR A 154 -7.16 -18.67 12.82
CA THR A 154 -6.76 -20.01 12.38
C THR A 154 -5.34 -20.09 11.82
N CYS A 155 -4.58 -19.00 11.83
CA CYS A 155 -3.21 -19.01 11.31
C CYS A 155 -2.20 -18.51 12.34
N SER A 156 -0.99 -19.08 12.28
CA SER A 156 0.14 -18.51 13.00
C SER A 156 0.54 -17.17 12.38
N VAL A 157 0.94 -16.23 13.24
CA VAL A 157 1.52 -14.94 12.82
C VAL A 157 2.82 -15.17 12.06
N ALA A 158 3.59 -16.16 12.52
CA ALA A 158 4.93 -16.46 12.05
C ALA A 158 4.94 -16.94 10.59
N ASP A 159 4.13 -17.95 10.25
CA ASP A 159 4.08 -18.50 8.89
C ASP A 159 3.63 -17.45 7.87
N ARG A 160 2.61 -16.66 8.22
CA ARG A 160 2.06 -15.64 7.33
C ARG A 160 3.03 -14.48 7.12
N LEU A 161 3.76 -14.09 8.16
CA LEU A 161 4.78 -13.06 8.08
C LEU A 161 5.93 -13.49 7.17
N GLN A 162 6.50 -14.68 7.42
CA GLN A 162 7.62 -15.20 6.61
C GLN A 162 7.23 -15.34 5.14
N ALA A 163 6.06 -15.93 4.86
CA ALA A 163 5.56 -16.04 3.49
C ALA A 163 5.41 -14.66 2.80
N THR A 164 4.92 -13.65 3.53
CA THR A 164 4.78 -12.29 2.98
C THR A 164 6.14 -11.65 2.72
N ILE A 165 7.11 -11.83 3.61
CA ILE A 165 8.48 -11.33 3.43
C ILE A 165 9.14 -11.98 2.21
N SER A 166 9.00 -13.30 2.03
CA SER A 166 9.50 -14.00 0.85
C SER A 166 8.89 -13.45 -0.45
N VAL A 167 7.58 -13.19 -0.45
CA VAL A 167 6.90 -12.59 -1.62
C VAL A 167 7.38 -11.17 -1.89
N LEU A 168 7.56 -10.33 -0.87
CA LEU A 168 8.06 -8.95 -1.05
C LEU A 168 9.49 -8.92 -1.62
N LYS A 169 10.38 -9.81 -1.15
CA LYS A 169 11.73 -9.98 -1.70
C LYS A 169 11.67 -10.43 -3.16
N LEU A 170 10.84 -11.45 -3.45
CA LEU A 170 10.65 -11.93 -4.82
C LEU A 170 10.10 -10.85 -5.75
N ASP A 171 9.10 -10.08 -5.32
CA ASP A 171 8.48 -9.01 -6.12
C ASP A 171 9.48 -7.87 -6.45
N THR A 172 10.58 -7.76 -5.69
CA THR A 172 11.67 -6.81 -5.96
C THR A 172 12.65 -7.31 -7.00
N GLU A 173 13.00 -8.60 -6.95
CA GLU A 173 13.85 -9.24 -7.97
C GLU A 173 13.10 -9.45 -9.29
N GLN A 174 11.85 -9.87 -9.17
CA GLN A 174 10.93 -10.19 -10.26
C GLN A 174 9.65 -9.37 -10.09
N PRO A 175 9.59 -8.17 -10.69
CA PRO A 175 8.41 -7.31 -10.62
C PRO A 175 7.13 -8.04 -11.03
N SER A 176 6.00 -7.67 -10.44
CA SER A 176 4.70 -8.26 -10.79
C SER A 176 4.40 -8.10 -12.29
N PRO A 177 3.55 -8.95 -12.90
CA PRO A 177 3.17 -8.81 -14.31
C PRO A 177 2.64 -7.41 -14.67
N LYS A 178 1.97 -6.74 -13.71
CA LYS A 178 1.49 -5.36 -13.88
C LYS A 178 2.65 -4.38 -13.95
N LEU A 179 3.60 -4.48 -13.03
CA LEU A 179 4.75 -3.60 -12.97
C LEU A 179 5.70 -3.84 -14.17
N GLN A 180 5.93 -5.10 -14.57
CA GLN A 180 6.68 -5.46 -15.77
C GLN A 180 6.08 -4.83 -17.04
N ARG A 181 4.74 -4.85 -17.17
CA ARG A 181 4.04 -4.22 -18.29
C ARG A 181 4.33 -2.72 -18.36
N VAL A 182 4.26 -2.01 -17.22
CA VAL A 182 4.55 -0.56 -17.16
C VAL A 182 6.02 -0.27 -17.44
N PHE A 183 6.94 -1.15 -17.04
CA PHE A 183 8.37 -1.01 -17.38
C PHE A 183 8.63 -1.17 -18.88
N GLY A 184 8.10 -2.24 -19.48
CA GLY A 184 8.35 -2.61 -20.86
C GLY A 184 7.57 -1.81 -21.90
N GLN A 185 6.49 -1.12 -21.50
CA GLN A 185 5.65 -0.35 -22.41
C GLN A 185 5.75 1.15 -22.14
N ASN A 186 5.71 1.95 -23.20
CA ASN A 186 5.60 3.41 -23.14
C ASN A 186 4.14 3.88 -23.19
N GLU A 187 3.21 2.97 -22.92
CA GLU A 187 1.79 3.22 -22.93
C GLU A 187 1.10 2.42 -21.83
N LEU A 188 0.10 3.01 -21.19
CA LEU A 188 -0.78 2.33 -20.24
C LEU A 188 -2.23 2.66 -20.60
N CYS A 189 -3.06 1.65 -20.86
CA CYS A 189 -4.48 1.81 -21.18
C CYS A 189 -4.77 2.87 -22.28
N GLY A 190 -4.03 2.88 -23.39
CA GLY A 190 -4.22 3.89 -24.45
C GLY A 190 -3.47 5.21 -24.23
N VAL A 191 -2.85 5.41 -23.06
CA VAL A 191 -2.19 6.66 -22.69
C VAL A 191 -0.69 6.55 -22.84
N LYS A 192 -0.10 7.39 -23.70
CA LYS A 192 1.36 7.48 -23.87
C LYS A 192 2.02 8.05 -22.62
N LEU A 193 3.03 7.34 -22.12
CA LEU A 193 3.84 7.74 -20.97
C LEU A 193 5.07 8.52 -21.44
N LYS A 194 5.36 9.64 -20.77
CA LYS A 194 6.56 10.45 -20.96
C LYS A 194 7.69 9.83 -20.16
N GLU A 195 8.75 9.44 -20.85
CA GLU A 195 9.90 8.77 -20.26
C GLU A 195 11.02 9.76 -19.94
N ASN A 196 11.66 9.58 -18.79
CA ASN A 196 12.95 10.18 -18.46
C ASN A 196 13.84 9.04 -17.97
N VAL A 197 14.77 8.59 -18.82
CA VAL A 197 15.54 7.35 -18.64
C VAL A 197 16.31 7.34 -17.32
N ARG A 198 16.93 8.46 -16.93
CA ARG A 198 17.66 8.58 -15.65
C ARG A 198 16.73 8.37 -14.46
N ARG A 199 15.56 9.01 -14.47
CA ARG A 199 14.57 8.87 -13.39
C ARG A 199 14.01 7.46 -13.24
N LEU A 200 14.08 6.61 -14.26
CA LEU A 200 13.57 5.23 -14.16
C LEU A 200 14.57 4.27 -13.53
N ALA A 201 15.86 4.43 -13.84
CA ALA A 201 16.92 3.67 -13.18
C ALA A 201 16.93 3.97 -11.67
N ASP A 202 16.90 5.25 -11.30
CA ASP A 202 16.81 5.69 -9.90
C ASP A 202 15.59 5.08 -9.18
N LYS A 203 14.47 4.89 -9.91
CA LYS A 203 13.28 4.28 -9.32
C LYS A 203 13.44 2.80 -9.03
N ARG A 204 14.28 2.07 -9.76
CA ARG A 204 14.52 0.65 -9.48
C ARG A 204 15.27 0.48 -8.16
N ASP A 205 16.27 1.31 -7.94
CA ASP A 205 17.04 1.33 -6.69
C ASP A 205 16.18 1.86 -5.53
N ASP A 206 15.34 2.88 -5.77
CA ASP A 206 14.37 3.36 -4.78
C ASP A 206 13.43 2.24 -4.31
N MET A 207 12.89 1.44 -5.24
CA MET A 207 11.98 0.33 -4.93
C MET A 207 12.68 -0.73 -4.10
N ALA A 208 13.89 -1.16 -4.49
CA ALA A 208 14.66 -2.13 -3.73
C ALA A 208 14.96 -1.61 -2.31
N GLY A 209 15.40 -0.36 -2.18
CA GLY A 209 15.66 0.26 -0.89
C GLY A 209 14.41 0.40 0.00
N VAL A 210 13.22 0.59 -0.58
CA VAL A 210 11.94 0.57 0.17
C VAL A 210 11.62 -0.83 0.65
N THR A 211 11.76 -1.85 -0.22
CA THR A 211 11.52 -3.25 0.15
C THR A 211 12.46 -3.71 1.24
N ASP A 212 13.76 -3.46 1.13
CA ASP A 212 14.75 -3.87 2.13
C ASP A 212 14.46 -3.26 3.50
N LYS A 213 14.12 -1.97 3.53
CA LYS A 213 13.73 -1.29 4.77
C LYS A 213 12.44 -1.85 5.34
N LEU A 214 11.45 -2.18 4.50
CA LEU A 214 10.19 -2.79 4.91
C LEU A 214 10.43 -4.16 5.54
N VAL A 215 11.14 -5.05 4.83
CA VAL A 215 11.51 -6.38 5.31
C VAL A 215 12.24 -6.29 6.66
N LYS A 216 13.28 -5.47 6.74
CA LYS A 216 14.03 -5.28 7.99
C LYS A 216 13.15 -4.80 9.15
N HIS A 217 12.21 -3.88 8.88
CA HIS A 217 11.28 -3.41 9.90
C HIS A 217 10.27 -4.48 10.31
N LEU A 218 9.79 -5.29 9.37
CA LEU A 218 8.89 -6.41 9.66
C LEU A 218 9.59 -7.45 10.54
N ASP A 219 10.82 -7.85 10.17
CA ASP A 219 11.63 -8.78 10.97
C ASP A 219 11.85 -8.24 12.39
N THR A 220 12.34 -6.99 12.52
CA THR A 220 12.66 -6.39 13.82
C THR A 220 11.41 -6.16 14.69
N ARG A 221 10.26 -5.82 14.08
CA ARG A 221 9.04 -5.46 14.83
C ARG A 221 8.28 -6.68 15.33
N PHE A 222 8.37 -7.80 14.64
CA PHE A 222 7.66 -9.02 15.01
C PHE A 222 8.56 -10.02 15.73
N ASP A 223 9.88 -9.95 15.54
CA ASP A 223 10.89 -10.76 16.23
C ASP A 223 10.56 -12.25 16.15
N VAL A 224 10.22 -12.70 14.93
CA VAL A 224 9.83 -14.08 14.66
C VAL A 224 11.04 -14.82 14.10
N ASP A 225 11.58 -15.74 14.89
CA ASP A 225 12.61 -16.70 14.45
C ASP A 225 12.00 -18.08 14.13
N ASP A 226 12.83 -18.99 13.58
CA ASP A 226 12.40 -20.34 13.21
C ASP A 226 11.89 -21.16 14.41
N SER A 227 12.38 -20.88 15.62
CA SER A 227 11.93 -21.55 16.84
C SER A 227 10.52 -21.09 17.24
N ILE A 228 10.20 -19.81 17.06
CA ILE A 228 8.86 -19.24 17.26
C ILE A 228 7.91 -19.78 16.20
N VAL A 229 8.34 -19.84 14.93
CA VAL A 229 7.57 -20.47 13.85
C VAL A 229 7.20 -21.90 14.24
N ALA A 230 8.18 -22.73 14.62
CA ALA A 230 7.96 -24.10 15.07
C ALA A 230 7.03 -24.20 16.29
N ALA A 231 7.20 -23.31 17.28
CA ALA A 231 6.34 -23.29 18.47
C ALA A 231 4.88 -22.90 18.14
N THR A 232 4.67 -22.02 17.15
CA THR A 232 3.32 -21.58 16.77
C THR A 232 2.49 -22.65 16.06
N ILE A 233 3.08 -23.78 15.66
CA ILE A 233 2.35 -24.96 15.14
C ILE A 233 1.30 -25.42 16.16
N ILE A 234 1.60 -25.36 17.45
CA ILE A 234 0.68 -25.74 18.55
C ILE A 234 -0.60 -24.88 18.53
N ALA A 235 -0.51 -23.63 18.05
CA ALA A 235 -1.65 -22.72 17.94
C ALA A 235 -2.37 -22.81 16.59
N ASN A 236 -1.91 -23.66 15.66
CA ASN A 236 -2.58 -23.88 14.38
C ASN A 236 -3.75 -24.86 14.56
N LEU A 237 -4.90 -24.31 14.91
CA LEU A 237 -6.15 -25.08 15.10
C LEU A 237 -6.69 -25.71 13.82
N SER A 238 -6.17 -25.34 12.64
CA SER A 238 -6.60 -25.96 11.37
C SER A 238 -5.95 -27.34 11.12
N SER A 239 -4.86 -27.63 11.82
CA SER A 239 -4.16 -28.92 11.81
C SER A 239 -4.42 -29.75 13.06
N TRP A 240 -5.43 -29.40 13.87
CA TRP A 240 -5.74 -30.10 15.12
C TRP A 240 -7.23 -30.53 15.18
N PRO A 241 -7.55 -31.77 15.61
CA PRO A 241 -6.62 -32.87 15.86
C PRO A 241 -6.20 -33.51 14.53
N ASP A 242 -5.03 -34.17 14.52
CA ASP A 242 -4.73 -35.17 13.50
C ASP A 242 -5.92 -36.14 13.44
N THR A 243 -6.50 -36.34 12.27
CA THR A 243 -7.56 -37.34 12.08
C THR A 243 -7.03 -38.69 12.59
N LEU A 244 -7.55 -39.14 13.73
CA LEU A 244 -7.35 -40.48 14.29
C LEU A 244 -7.84 -41.55 13.32
#